data_AF-A0A8K0Y4U5-F1
#
_entry.id   AF-A0A8K0Y4U5-F1
#
_cell.length_a   1.000
_cell.length_b   1.000
_cell.length_c   1.000
_cell.angle_alpha   90.00
_cell.angle_beta   90.00
_cell.angle_gamma   90.00
#
_symmetry.space_group_name_H-M   'P 1'
#
loop_
_entity.id
_entity.type
_entity.pdbx_description
1 polymer ?
#
loop_
_entity_poly.entity_id
_entity_poly.type
_entity_poly.pdbx_seq_one_letter_code
_entity_poly.pdbx_strand_id
1 'polypeptide(L)' 'MHLDESEISEVHHFVKSLDSKKDCIVVVEGRKDEEALRDLGFSGMSASFTASRAW' A
#
# COMPACT_ATOMS: atom_id res chain seq x y z
N MET A 1 6.01 15.92 12.86
CA MET A 1 4.67 15.53 12.39
C MET A 1 3.96 14.95 13.60
N HIS A 2 2.86 15.56 14.07
CA HIS A 2 2.00 14.91 15.06
C HIS A 2 1.02 14.08 14.25
N LEU A 3 1.00 12.78 14.47
CA LEU A 3 0.01 11.87 13.89
C LEU A 3 -1.05 11.66 14.97
N ASP A 4 -2.31 11.87 14.61
CA ASP A 4 -3.43 11.55 15.50
C ASP A 4 -3.73 10.06 15.46
N GLU A 5 -4.20 9.48 16.56
CA GLU A 5 -4.58 8.07 16.62
C GLU A 5 -5.71 7.72 15.63
N SER A 6 -6.58 8.69 15.33
CA SER A 6 -7.64 8.53 14.32
C SER A 6 -7.05 8.38 12.91
N GLU A 7 -6.05 9.18 12.54
CA GLU A 7 -5.38 9.09 11.24
C GLU A 7 -4.70 7.71 11.07
N ILE A 8 -4.05 7.23 12.12
CA ILE A 8 -3.44 5.89 12.13
C ILE A 8 -4.51 4.81 11.93
N SER A 9 -5.63 4.93 12.65
CA SER A 9 -6.76 3.99 12.57
C SER A 9 -7.40 3.97 11.18
N GLU A 10 -7.53 5.12 10.54
CA GLU A 10 -8.08 5.26 9.18
C GLU A 10 -7.20 4.56 8.15
N VAL A 11 -5.87 4.70 8.23
CA VAL A 11 -4.92 4.01 7.34
C VAL A 11 -5.05 2.49 7.50
N HIS A 12 -5.07 1.98 8.73
CA HIS A 12 -5.25 0.54 8.95
C HIS A 12 -6.59 0.02 8.42
N HIS A 13 -7.67 0.79 8.60
CA HIS A 13 -8.98 0.42 8.07
C HIS A 13 -8.98 0.38 6.54
N PHE A 14 -8.33 1.35 5.90
CA PHE A 14 -8.17 1.39 4.45
C PHE A 14 -7.42 0.16 3.93
N VAL A 15 -6.27 -0.19 4.54
CA VAL A 15 -5.48 -1.36 4.13
C VAL A 15 -6.28 -2.65 4.29
N LYS A 16 -7.04 -2.79 5.37
CA LYS A 16 -7.92 -3.93 5.58
C LYS A 16 -9.04 -4.01 4.53
N SER A 17 -9.61 -2.87 4.15
CA SER A 17 -10.61 -2.81 3.08
C SER A 17 -10.01 -3.23 1.74
N LEU A 18 -8.79 -2.80 1.44
CA LEU A 18 -8.05 -3.17 0.24
C LEU A 18 -7.76 -4.67 0.18
N ASP A 19 -7.28 -5.27 1.28
CA ASP A 19 -6.95 -6.71 1.39
C ASP A 19 -8.16 -7.65 1.24
N SER A 20 -9.37 -7.13 1.52
CA SER A 20 -10.61 -7.88 1.34
C SER A 20 -10.96 -8.17 -0.13
N LYS A 21 -10.33 -7.48 -1.08
CA LYS A 21 -10.53 -7.67 -2.52
C LYS A 21 -9.63 -8.80 -3.03
N LYS A 22 -10.22 -9.82 -3.66
CA LYS A 22 -9.50 -11.07 -4.04
C LYS A 22 -9.13 -11.18 -5.52
N ASP A 23 -9.71 -10.36 -6.39
CA ASP A 23 -9.52 -10.40 -7.85
C ASP A 23 -8.92 -9.09 -8.38
N CYS A 24 -7.89 -8.58 -7.70
CA CYS A 24 -7.21 -7.35 -8.10
C CYS A 24 -5.72 -7.39 -7.77
N ILE A 25 -4.97 -6.50 -8.42
CA ILE A 25 -3.57 -6.23 -8.12
C ILE A 25 -3.41 -4.77 -7.71
N VAL A 26 -2.62 -4.52 -6.67
CA VAL A 26 -2.23 -3.17 -6.26
C VAL A 26 -0.93 -2.81 -6.97
N VAL A 27 -0.93 -1.69 -7.68
CA VAL A 27 0.25 -1.20 -8.40
C VAL A 27 0.83 -0.01 -7.65
N VAL A 28 2.13 -0.05 -7.35
CA VAL A 28 2.86 1.00 -6.62
C VAL A 28 4.10 1.44 -7.40
N GLU A 29 4.61 2.64 -7.15
CA GLU A 29 5.76 3.18 -7.88
C GLU A 29 7.07 2.54 -7.38
N GLY A 30 7.32 2.60 -6.09
CA GLY A 30 8.56 2.09 -5.51
C GLY A 30 8.41 0.66 -4.99
N ARG A 31 9.51 -0.09 -5.04
CA ARG A 31 9.66 -1.30 -4.20
C ARG A 31 9.45 -0.99 -2.71
N LYS A 32 9.85 0.20 -2.26
CA LYS A 32 9.65 0.66 -0.87
C LYS A 32 8.17 0.82 -0.53
N ASP A 33 7.34 1.25 -1.48
CA ASP A 33 5.90 1.37 -1.27
C ASP A 33 5.24 0.00 -1.17
N GLU A 34 5.74 -0.97 -1.95
CA GLU A 34 5.30 -2.37 -1.88
C GLU A 34 5.61 -2.98 -0.51
N GLU A 35 6.82 -2.73 0.00
CA GLU A 35 7.26 -3.19 1.33
C GLU A 35 6.44 -2.51 2.44
N ALA A 36 6.23 -1.20 2.38
CA ALA A 36 5.41 -0.47 3.36
C ALA A 36 3.96 -0.95 3.39
N LEU A 37 3.37 -1.27 2.22
CA LEU A 37 2.01 -1.79 2.15
C LEU A 37 1.90 -3.17 2.82
N ARG A 38 2.93 -4.03 2.69
CA ARG A 38 2.99 -5.31 3.39
C ARG A 38 3.13 -5.14 4.90
N ASP A 39 3.97 -4.21 5.36
CA ASP A 39 4.15 -3.91 6.78
C ASP A 39 2.85 -3.42 7.44
N LEU A 40 1.98 -2.75 6.67
CA LEU A 40 0.64 -2.32 7.10
C LEU A 40 -0.41 -3.46 7.13
N GLY A 41 -0.04 -4.68 6.69
CA GLY A 41 -0.88 -5.87 6.77
C GLY A 41 -1.58 -6.27 5.47
N PHE A 42 -1.20 -5.70 4.32
CA PHE A 42 -1.71 -6.16 3.02
C PHE A 42 -1.05 -7.49 2.62
N SER A 43 -1.87 -8.46 2.25
CA SER A 43 -1.45 -9.82 1.87
C SER A 43 -1.78 -10.20 0.42
N GLY A 44 -2.53 -9.33 -0.28
CA GLY A 44 -2.92 -9.53 -1.67
C GLY A 44 -1.78 -9.38 -2.69
N MET A 45 -2.12 -9.56 -3.96
CA MET A 45 -1.17 -9.35 -5.06
C MET A 45 -0.82 -7.87 -5.20
N SER A 46 0.48 -7.59 -5.29
CA SER A 46 1.03 -6.26 -5.56
C SER A 46 2.14 -6.33 -6.61
N ALA A 47 2.35 -5.23 -7.32
CA ALA A 47 3.46 -5.05 -8.25
C ALA A 47 4.02 -3.63 -8.14
N SER A 48 5.34 -3.52 -8.06
CA SER A 48 6.04 -2.25 -8.14
C SER A 48 6.51 -1.96 -9.57
N PHE A 49 6.42 -0.70 -10.01
CA PHE A 49 6.98 -0.26 -11.30
C PHE A 49 7.91 0.94 -11.09
N THR A 50 9.19 0.76 -11.40
CA THR A 50 10.11 1.90 -11.41
C THR A 50 9.85 2.72 -12.67
N ALA A 51 9.35 3.95 -12.50
CA ALA A 51 9.31 4.92 -13.59
C ALA A 51 10.75 5.32 -13.94
N SER A 52 11.39 4.58 -14.84
CA SER A 52 12.59 5.10 -15.47
C SER A 52 12.16 6.30 -16.31
N ARG A 53 12.67 7.49 -15.99
CA ARG A 53 12.65 8.62 -16.91
C ARG A 53 13.43 8.19 -18.15
N ALA A 54 12.72 7.69 -19.15
CA ALA A 54 13.25 7.46 -20.48
C ALA A 54 13.16 8.79 -21.25
N TRP A 55 14.10 9.70 -20.99
CA TRP A 55 14.43 10.84 -21.86
C TRP A 55 15.91 11.15 -21.71
#